data_AF-G5LR20-F1
#
_entry.id   AF-G5LR20-F1
#
_cell.length_a   1.000
_cell.length_b   1.000
_cell.length_c   1.000
_cell.angle_alpha   90.00
_cell.angle_beta   90.00
_cell.angle_gamma   90.00
#
_symmetry.space_group_name_H-M   'P 1'
#
loop_
_entity.id
_entity.type
_entity.pdbx_description
1 polymer ?
#
loop_
_entity_poly.entity_id
_entity_poly.type
_entity_poly.pdbx_seq_one_letter_code
_entity_poly.pdbx_strand_id
1 'polypeptide(L)'
;MFSLSLCAELIANDKPLLVRYEGQWYFPLVKNYSERDFGGPLATTADYQDPWLQRQLENRGWVLWAPVRFGANTINFATTQPFPSPPSAKNWLGTDANGGDVFARILYGTRISILFGLMLTICSSVMGVLAGALQGYYGGKVDLWGQRLIEVWSGMPTLFLIILLSSVVQPNFWWLLAITVLFGWMSLVGVVRAEFLRTRNFDYIRAAQAL
;
A
#
# COMPACT_ATOMS: atom_id res chain seq x y z
N MET A 1 0.71 4.53 14.44
CA MET A 1 -0.16 3.98 13.37
C MET A 1 0.65 3.36 12.24
N PHE A 2 1.45 4.11 11.47
CA PHE A 2 2.23 3.52 10.36
C PHE A 2 3.24 2.44 10.78
N SER A 3 4.02 2.68 11.84
CA SER A 3 4.97 1.68 12.33
C SER A 3 4.30 0.38 12.79
N LEU A 4 3.06 0.48 13.30
CA LEU A 4 2.25 -0.68 13.68
C LEU A 4 1.71 -1.39 12.45
N SER A 5 1.32 -0.65 11.41
CA SER A 5 0.84 -1.25 10.17
C SER A 5 1.95 -1.94 9.39
N LEU A 6 3.23 -1.54 9.51
CA LEU A 6 4.37 -2.26 8.92
C LEU A 6 4.50 -3.70 9.44
N CYS A 7 4.19 -3.90 10.72
CA CYS A 7 4.17 -5.20 11.38
C CYS A 7 2.75 -5.78 11.48
N ALA A 8 1.84 -5.47 10.54
CA ALA A 8 0.45 -5.93 10.63
C ALA A 8 0.35 -7.45 10.69
N GLU A 9 1.27 -8.19 10.09
CA GLU A 9 1.31 -9.66 10.11
C GLU A 9 1.54 -10.23 11.51
N LEU A 10 2.08 -9.43 12.45
CA LEU A 10 2.21 -9.83 13.85
C LEU A 10 0.92 -9.56 14.65
N ILE A 11 0.08 -8.65 14.17
CA ILE A 11 -1.13 -8.18 14.86
C ILE A 11 -2.38 -8.88 14.31
N ALA A 12 -2.47 -9.01 12.99
CA ALA A 12 -3.59 -9.57 12.25
C ALA A 12 -3.07 -10.54 11.17
N ASN A 13 -3.22 -11.84 11.40
CA ASN A 13 -2.78 -12.86 10.45
C ASN A 13 -3.65 -14.11 10.55
N ASP A 14 -3.93 -14.73 9.41
CA ASP A 14 -4.70 -15.98 9.35
C ASP A 14 -3.86 -17.22 9.63
N LYS A 15 -2.53 -17.10 9.50
CA LYS A 15 -1.55 -18.10 9.90
C LYS A 15 -1.03 -17.81 11.31
N PRO A 16 -0.75 -18.86 12.09
CA PRO A 16 -0.06 -18.70 13.37
C PRO A 16 1.37 -18.19 13.16
N LEU A 17 1.86 -17.45 14.14
CA LEU A 17 3.21 -16.89 14.14
C LEU A 17 4.26 -17.99 14.32
N LEU A 18 3.96 -18.95 15.19
CA LEU A 18 4.85 -20.05 15.54
C LEU A 18 4.03 -21.29 15.89
N VAL A 19 4.45 -22.45 15.41
CA VAL A 19 3.82 -23.74 15.72
C VAL A 19 4.90 -24.70 16.16
N ARG A 20 4.67 -25.41 17.26
CA ARG A 20 5.46 -26.57 17.67
C ARG A 20 4.58 -27.80 17.54
N TYR A 21 4.95 -28.72 16.66
CA TYR A 21 4.17 -29.93 16.39
C TYR A 21 5.09 -31.15 16.42
N GLU A 22 4.74 -32.16 17.22
CA GLU A 22 5.51 -33.40 17.41
C GLU A 22 7.02 -33.15 17.67
N GLY A 23 7.33 -32.11 18.46
CA GLY A 23 8.69 -31.74 18.84
C GLY A 23 9.45 -30.86 17.85
N GLN A 24 8.93 -30.65 16.64
CA GLN A 24 9.52 -29.79 15.60
C GLN A 24 8.91 -28.38 15.60
N TRP A 25 9.73 -27.37 15.25
CA TRP A 25 9.31 -25.98 15.12
C TRP A 25 8.98 -25.62 13.67
N TYR A 26 7.85 -24.97 13.49
CA TYR A 26 7.33 -24.49 12.22
C TYR A 26 7.07 -22.99 12.31
N PHE A 27 7.40 -22.25 11.25
CA PHE A 27 7.23 -20.79 11.17
C PHE A 27 6.29 -20.42 10.02
N PRO A 28 4.96 -20.62 10.16
CA PRO A 28 3.99 -20.46 9.06
C PRO A 28 3.88 -19.04 8.50
N LEU A 29 4.33 -18.05 9.28
CA LEU A 29 4.44 -16.66 8.86
C LEU A 29 5.43 -16.49 7.68
N VAL A 30 6.54 -17.24 7.68
CA VAL A 30 7.64 -17.07 6.72
C VAL A 30 7.61 -18.15 5.65
N LYS A 31 7.15 -19.35 6.00
CA LYS A 31 7.13 -20.50 5.10
C LYS A 31 5.73 -21.12 5.04
N ASN A 32 5.27 -21.40 3.82
CA ASN A 32 4.04 -22.17 3.63
C ASN A 32 4.33 -23.65 3.90
N TYR A 33 3.46 -24.26 4.71
CA TYR A 33 3.48 -25.69 5.01
C TYR A 33 2.20 -26.31 4.47
N SER A 34 2.28 -27.60 4.16
CA SER A 34 1.14 -28.39 3.70
C SER A 34 0.39 -29.01 4.88
N GLU A 35 -0.85 -29.43 4.65
CA GLU A 35 -1.62 -30.14 5.67
C GLU A 35 -0.96 -31.46 6.10
N ARG A 36 -0.26 -32.13 5.17
CA ARG A 36 0.57 -33.33 5.43
C ARG A 36 1.65 -33.11 6.48
N ASP A 37 2.23 -31.92 6.55
CA ASP A 37 3.26 -31.60 7.55
C ASP A 37 2.71 -31.64 8.98
N PHE A 38 1.38 -31.56 9.14
CA PHE A 38 0.66 -31.66 10.41
C PHE A 38 -0.16 -32.95 10.54
N GLY A 39 0.17 -33.97 9.73
CA GLY A 39 -0.48 -35.29 9.77
C GLY A 39 -1.79 -35.38 8.98
N GLY A 40 -2.10 -34.40 8.13
CA GLY A 40 -3.26 -34.43 7.24
C GLY A 40 -3.03 -35.22 5.95
N PRO A 41 -4.09 -35.57 5.20
CA PRO A 41 -3.97 -36.33 3.97
C PRO A 41 -3.57 -35.47 2.74
N LEU A 42 -3.85 -34.16 2.78
CA LEU A 42 -3.73 -33.27 1.61
C LEU A 42 -2.33 -32.64 1.47
N ALA A 43 -1.83 -32.59 0.24
CA ALA A 43 -0.59 -31.87 -0.10
C ALA A 43 -0.81 -30.36 -0.35
N THR A 44 -2.01 -29.87 -0.10
CA THR A 44 -2.37 -28.46 -0.25
C THR A 44 -1.83 -27.65 0.92
N THR A 45 -1.68 -26.33 0.72
CA THR A 45 -1.31 -25.39 1.79
C THR A 45 -2.25 -25.56 2.98
N ALA A 46 -1.68 -25.69 4.17
CA ALA A 46 -2.43 -25.84 5.41
C ALA A 46 -3.34 -24.64 5.65
N ASP A 47 -4.64 -24.90 5.81
CA ASP A 47 -5.61 -23.92 6.28
C ASP A 47 -5.72 -23.98 7.80
N TYR A 48 -5.04 -23.06 8.48
CA TYR A 48 -5.02 -23.00 9.94
C TYR A 48 -6.35 -22.54 10.56
N GLN A 49 -7.31 -22.08 9.74
CA GLN A 49 -8.67 -21.77 10.20
C GLN A 49 -9.58 -23.01 10.21
N ASP A 50 -9.16 -24.12 9.58
CA ASP A 50 -9.92 -25.37 9.60
C ASP A 50 -10.05 -25.91 11.03
N PRO A 51 -11.28 -26.14 11.54
CA PRO A 51 -11.51 -26.76 12.83
C PRO A 51 -10.78 -28.10 13.03
N TRP A 52 -10.58 -28.89 11.96
CA TRP A 52 -9.83 -30.14 12.04
C TRP A 52 -8.35 -29.88 12.38
N LEU A 53 -7.69 -29.00 11.63
CA LEU A 53 -6.27 -28.69 11.84
C LEU A 53 -6.05 -27.99 13.19
N GLN A 54 -6.96 -27.12 13.62
CA GLN A 54 -6.90 -26.48 14.93
C GLN A 54 -6.91 -27.51 16.08
N ARG A 55 -7.85 -28.46 16.05
CA ARG A 55 -7.92 -29.53 17.05
C ARG A 55 -6.66 -30.41 17.04
N GLN A 56 -6.14 -30.70 15.84
CA GLN A 56 -4.94 -31.51 15.69
C GLN A 56 -3.71 -30.82 16.31
N LEU A 57 -3.55 -29.52 16.05
CA LEU A 57 -2.47 -28.70 16.62
C LEU A 57 -2.62 -28.51 18.13
N GLU A 58 -3.85 -28.38 18.65
CA GLU A 58 -4.12 -28.29 20.09
C GLU A 58 -3.81 -29.60 20.83
N ASN A 59 -4.07 -30.76 20.20
CA ASN A 59 -3.85 -32.07 20.82
C ASN A 59 -2.38 -32.51 20.84
N ARG A 60 -1.60 -32.14 19.81
CA ARG A 60 -0.24 -32.67 19.58
C ARG A 60 0.84 -31.60 19.53
N GLY A 61 0.48 -30.36 19.82
CA GLY A 61 1.37 -29.23 19.62
C GLY A 61 1.04 -28.02 20.49
N TRP A 62 1.75 -26.95 20.19
CA TRP A 62 1.55 -25.64 20.76
C TRP A 62 1.57 -24.61 19.63
N VAL A 63 0.69 -23.61 19.72
CA VAL A 63 0.51 -22.61 18.67
C VAL A 63 0.50 -21.21 19.26
N LEU A 64 1.31 -20.33 18.67
CA LEU A 64 1.27 -18.90 18.93
C LEU A 64 0.50 -18.20 17.81
N TRP A 65 -0.63 -17.60 18.17
CA TRP A 65 -1.48 -16.85 17.25
C TRP A 65 -1.21 -15.35 17.32
N ALA A 66 -1.47 -14.66 16.20
CA ALA A 66 -1.65 -13.21 16.24
C ALA A 66 -2.93 -12.86 17.03
N PRO A 67 -3.01 -11.67 17.66
CA PRO A 67 -4.21 -11.21 18.38
C PRO A 67 -5.48 -11.28 17.53
N VAL A 68 -5.38 -10.90 16.25
CA VAL A 68 -6.44 -11.04 15.26
C VAL A 68 -6.07 -12.17 14.31
N ARG A 69 -6.94 -13.19 14.24
CA ARG A 69 -6.67 -14.42 13.46
C ARG A 69 -7.11 -14.33 12.00
N PHE A 70 -7.14 -13.13 11.43
CA PHE A 70 -7.58 -12.86 10.07
C PHE A 70 -6.54 -12.01 9.36
N GLY A 71 -6.18 -12.41 8.14
CA GLY A 71 -5.34 -11.63 7.23
C GLY A 71 -6.17 -10.67 6.37
N ALA A 72 -5.50 -9.88 5.52
CA ALA A 72 -6.15 -8.89 4.66
C ALA A 72 -7.23 -9.46 3.73
N ASN A 73 -7.00 -10.68 3.22
CA ASN A 73 -7.86 -11.34 2.24
C ASN A 73 -8.64 -12.53 2.82
N THR A 74 -8.51 -12.77 4.13
CA THR A 74 -9.15 -13.91 4.79
C THR A 74 -10.64 -13.63 4.99
N ILE A 75 -11.48 -14.60 4.66
CA ILE A 75 -12.93 -14.54 4.83
C ILE A 75 -13.30 -15.41 6.04
N ASN A 76 -14.14 -14.89 6.93
CA ASN A 76 -14.63 -15.63 8.09
C ASN A 76 -15.85 -16.49 7.73
N PHE A 77 -15.62 -17.68 7.16
CA PHE A 77 -16.69 -18.62 6.83
C PHE A 77 -17.35 -19.28 8.05
N ALA A 78 -16.71 -19.22 9.22
CA ALA A 78 -17.17 -19.89 10.45
C ALA A 78 -18.17 -19.04 11.26
N THR A 79 -18.75 -17.99 10.67
CA THR A 79 -19.77 -17.18 11.35
C THR A 79 -21.15 -17.81 11.24
N THR A 80 -21.97 -17.63 12.28
CA THR A 80 -23.39 -18.03 12.29
C THR A 80 -24.32 -16.88 11.89
N GLN A 81 -23.79 -15.67 11.68
CA GLN A 81 -24.55 -14.48 11.32
C GLN A 81 -24.37 -14.13 9.84
N PRO A 82 -25.39 -13.56 9.17
CA PRO A 82 -25.25 -13.10 7.80
C PRO A 82 -24.23 -11.96 7.70
N PHE A 83 -23.57 -11.85 6.54
CA PHE A 83 -22.69 -10.72 6.24
C PHE A 83 -23.50 -9.52 5.73
N PRO A 84 -23.09 -8.28 6.05
CA PRO A 84 -22.04 -7.90 7.01
C PRO A 84 -22.47 -8.16 8.46
N SER A 85 -21.55 -8.69 9.28
CA SER A 85 -21.80 -8.99 10.69
C SER A 85 -21.31 -7.85 11.61
N PRO A 86 -22.01 -7.57 12.72
CA PRO A 86 -21.62 -6.55 13.69
C PRO A 86 -20.29 -6.89 14.41
N PRO A 87 -19.67 -5.92 15.08
CA PRO A 87 -18.49 -6.14 15.93
C PRO A 87 -18.66 -7.29 16.92
N SER A 88 -17.63 -8.13 17.03
CA SER A 88 -17.59 -9.28 17.93
C SER A 88 -16.19 -9.51 18.50
N ALA A 89 -16.08 -10.41 19.50
CA ALA A 89 -14.78 -10.78 20.07
C ALA A 89 -13.81 -11.41 19.06
N LYS A 90 -14.33 -12.05 18.00
CA LYS A 90 -13.53 -12.60 16.91
C LYS A 90 -13.18 -11.54 15.86
N ASN A 91 -14.16 -10.74 15.45
CA ASN A 91 -14.01 -9.67 14.46
C ASN A 91 -14.25 -8.33 15.15
N TRP A 92 -13.19 -7.67 15.64
CA TRP A 92 -13.31 -6.52 16.55
C TRP A 92 -14.10 -5.34 15.97
N LEU A 93 -14.09 -5.17 14.66
CA LEU A 93 -14.86 -4.15 13.94
C LEU A 93 -15.96 -4.74 13.05
N GLY A 94 -16.25 -6.03 13.19
CA GLY A 94 -17.21 -6.75 12.36
C GLY A 94 -16.62 -7.21 11.02
N THR A 95 -17.50 -7.64 10.12
CA THR A 95 -17.13 -8.10 8.78
C THR A 95 -17.75 -7.24 7.70
N ASP A 96 -17.11 -7.18 6.53
CA ASP A 96 -17.70 -6.58 5.34
C ASP A 96 -18.77 -7.48 4.70
N ALA A 97 -19.35 -7.01 3.59
CA ALA A 97 -20.39 -7.75 2.85
C ALA A 97 -19.92 -9.09 2.28
N ASN A 98 -18.61 -9.30 2.13
CA ASN A 98 -18.02 -10.54 1.63
C ASN A 98 -17.48 -11.43 2.76
N GLY A 99 -17.66 -11.03 4.03
CA GLY A 99 -17.21 -11.77 5.21
C GLY A 99 -15.74 -11.55 5.59
N GLY A 100 -15.06 -10.57 4.99
CA GLY A 100 -13.70 -10.18 5.37
C GLY A 100 -13.67 -9.41 6.69
N ASP A 101 -12.64 -9.64 7.52
CA ASP A 101 -12.46 -8.89 8.76
C ASP A 101 -12.11 -7.42 8.49
N VAL A 102 -12.93 -6.50 9.01
CA VAL A 102 -12.77 -5.06 8.75
C VAL A 102 -11.51 -4.50 9.42
N PHE A 103 -11.18 -4.97 10.62
CA PHE A 103 -10.01 -4.48 11.35
C PHE A 103 -8.69 -4.84 10.66
N ALA A 104 -8.54 -6.11 10.26
CA ALA A 104 -7.40 -6.59 9.50
C ALA A 104 -7.27 -5.80 8.19
N ARG A 105 -8.36 -5.63 7.43
CA ARG A 105 -8.36 -4.86 6.18
C ARG A 105 -7.93 -3.41 6.38
N ILE A 106 -8.40 -2.73 7.42
CA ILE A 106 -7.97 -1.37 7.74
C ILE A 106 -6.48 -1.33 8.09
N LEU A 107 -5.98 -2.30 8.88
CA LEU A 107 -4.58 -2.33 9.30
C LEU A 107 -3.63 -2.52 8.10
N TYR A 108 -3.91 -3.48 7.23
CA TYR A 108 -3.13 -3.70 6.00
C TYR A 108 -3.32 -2.56 4.99
N GLY A 109 -4.56 -2.07 4.82
CA GLY A 109 -4.89 -0.95 3.94
C GLY A 109 -4.13 0.33 4.33
N THR A 110 -4.04 0.62 5.62
CA THR A 110 -3.28 1.77 6.15
C THR A 110 -1.81 1.73 5.74
N ARG A 111 -1.18 0.55 5.75
CA ARG A 111 0.21 0.38 5.27
C ARG A 111 0.33 0.77 3.79
N ILE A 112 -0.55 0.21 2.95
CA ILE A 112 -0.54 0.43 1.50
C ILE A 112 -0.83 1.90 1.19
N SER A 113 -1.83 2.51 1.82
CA SER A 113 -2.20 3.91 1.59
C SER A 113 -1.10 4.88 1.96
N ILE A 114 -0.41 4.67 3.09
CA ILE A 114 0.69 5.54 3.52
C ILE A 114 1.91 5.38 2.60
N LEU A 115 2.27 4.13 2.23
CA LEU A 115 3.35 3.89 1.27
C LEU A 115 3.05 4.53 -0.09
N PHE A 116 1.81 4.38 -0.57
CA PHE A 116 1.35 5.00 -1.80
C PHE A 116 1.50 6.53 -1.74
N GLY A 117 0.97 7.17 -0.69
CA GLY A 117 1.05 8.61 -0.51
C GLY A 117 2.48 9.12 -0.45
N LEU A 118 3.35 8.47 0.34
CA LEU A 118 4.77 8.84 0.43
C LEU A 118 5.47 8.73 -0.92
N MET A 119 5.27 7.61 -1.63
CA MET A 119 5.93 7.39 -2.93
C MET A 119 5.40 8.37 -3.99
N LEU A 120 4.09 8.60 -4.03
CA LEU A 120 3.46 9.57 -4.90
C LEU A 120 4.02 10.98 -4.66
N THR A 121 4.09 11.41 -3.39
CA THR A 121 4.63 12.73 -3.03
C THR A 121 6.10 12.85 -3.41
N ILE A 122 6.94 11.85 -3.11
CA ILE A 122 8.37 11.91 -3.45
C ILE A 122 8.56 11.97 -4.96
N CYS A 123 7.97 11.04 -5.73
CA CYS A 123 8.12 11.00 -7.18
C CYS A 123 7.59 12.28 -7.85
N SER A 124 6.39 12.73 -7.46
CA SER A 124 5.79 13.96 -8.01
C SER A 124 6.59 15.20 -7.63
N SER A 125 7.13 15.25 -6.41
CA SER A 125 7.96 16.38 -5.97
C SER A 125 9.28 16.43 -6.70
N VAL A 126 9.98 15.31 -6.86
CA VAL A 126 11.22 15.25 -7.63
C VAL A 126 10.98 15.73 -9.06
N MET A 127 9.96 15.21 -9.74
CA MET A 127 9.62 15.62 -11.10
C MET A 127 9.23 17.11 -11.18
N GLY A 128 8.36 17.57 -10.28
CA GLY A 128 7.89 18.96 -10.23
C GLY A 128 9.00 19.96 -9.92
N VAL A 129 9.88 19.63 -8.97
CA VAL A 129 11.05 20.43 -8.62
C VAL A 129 12.03 20.51 -9.78
N LEU A 130 12.37 19.39 -10.41
CA LEU A 130 13.28 19.39 -11.57
C LEU A 130 12.71 20.22 -12.72
N ALA A 131 11.44 20.01 -13.09
CA ALA A 131 10.80 20.76 -14.16
C ALA A 131 10.67 22.25 -13.83
N GLY A 132 10.26 22.60 -12.60
CA GLY A 132 10.15 24.00 -12.16
C GLY A 132 11.49 24.70 -12.06
N ALA A 133 12.52 24.01 -11.54
CA ALA A 133 13.88 24.53 -11.47
C ALA A 133 14.45 24.79 -12.87
N LEU A 134 14.28 23.86 -13.81
CA LEU A 134 14.73 24.03 -15.19
C LEU A 134 14.05 25.23 -15.87
N GLN A 135 12.72 25.35 -15.72
CA GLN A 135 11.97 26.48 -16.28
C GLN A 135 12.37 27.81 -15.63
N GLY A 136 12.50 27.87 -14.30
CA GLY A 136 12.83 29.09 -13.59
C GLY A 136 14.30 29.53 -13.71
N TYR A 137 15.23 28.58 -13.82
CA TYR A 137 16.66 28.87 -13.98
C TYR A 137 16.95 29.46 -15.37
N TYR A 138 16.59 28.74 -16.43
CA TYR A 138 16.87 29.18 -17.80
C TYR A 138 15.93 30.31 -18.26
N GLY A 139 14.66 30.30 -17.84
CA GLY A 139 13.66 31.27 -18.29
C GLY A 139 13.45 31.27 -19.82
N GLY A 140 12.80 32.33 -20.32
CA GLY A 140 12.69 32.59 -21.76
C GLY A 140 11.98 31.48 -22.53
N LYS A 141 12.65 30.90 -23.54
CA LYS A 141 12.07 29.86 -24.41
C LYS A 141 11.77 28.56 -23.66
N VAL A 142 12.65 28.14 -22.73
CA VAL A 142 12.48 26.90 -21.96
C VAL A 142 11.24 27.01 -21.07
N ASP A 143 11.08 28.16 -20.43
CA ASP A 143 9.91 28.47 -19.63
C ASP A 143 8.64 28.51 -20.48
N LEU A 144 8.65 29.23 -21.60
CA LEU A 144 7.49 29.35 -22.48
C LEU A 144 7.00 27.98 -22.99
N TRP A 145 7.89 27.15 -23.54
CA TRP A 145 7.52 25.82 -24.03
C TRP A 145 7.04 24.90 -22.89
N GLY A 146 7.72 24.95 -21.74
CA GLY A 146 7.35 24.16 -20.57
C GLY A 146 5.96 24.52 -20.04
N GLN A 147 5.64 25.81 -19.96
CA GLN A 147 4.31 26.28 -19.55
C GLN A 147 3.23 25.85 -20.55
N ARG A 148 3.48 25.95 -21.87
CA ARG A 148 2.51 25.48 -22.88
C ARG A 148 2.23 23.98 -22.80
N LEU A 149 3.26 23.18 -22.55
CA LEU A 149 3.08 21.74 -22.33
C LEU A 149 2.20 21.48 -21.11
N ILE A 150 2.48 22.16 -19.98
CA ILE A 150 1.70 22.00 -18.75
C ILE A 150 0.26 22.48 -18.92
N GLU A 151 0.02 23.59 -19.62
CA GLU A 151 -1.34 24.07 -19.95
C GLU A 151 -2.13 23.00 -20.72
N VAL A 152 -1.55 22.43 -21.77
CA VAL A 152 -2.20 21.38 -22.58
C VAL A 152 -2.40 20.10 -21.76
N TRP A 153 -1.40 19.70 -20.98
CA TRP A 153 -1.45 18.48 -20.17
C TRP A 153 -2.46 18.57 -19.03
N SER A 154 -2.50 19.72 -18.34
CA SER A 154 -3.44 19.98 -17.24
C SER A 154 -4.88 20.22 -17.70
N GLY A 155 -5.08 20.55 -18.99
CA GLY A 155 -6.41 20.64 -19.59
C GLY A 155 -7.12 19.29 -19.74
N MET A 156 -6.40 18.17 -19.59
CA MET A 156 -7.00 16.84 -19.67
C MET A 156 -7.74 16.47 -18.36
N PRO A 157 -8.99 15.96 -18.41
CA PRO A 157 -9.71 15.57 -17.20
C PRO A 157 -9.07 14.33 -16.55
N THR A 158 -8.32 14.54 -15.47
CA THR A 158 -7.51 13.49 -14.82
C THR A 158 -8.34 12.29 -14.37
N LEU A 159 -9.49 12.52 -13.74
CA LEU A 159 -10.40 11.45 -13.30
C LEU A 159 -10.91 10.62 -14.48
N PHE A 160 -11.22 11.25 -15.61
CA PHE A 160 -11.67 10.56 -16.81
C PHE A 160 -10.58 9.65 -17.38
N LEU A 161 -9.33 10.13 -17.44
CA LEU A 161 -8.20 9.32 -17.90
C LEU A 161 -7.91 8.16 -16.96
N ILE A 162 -7.99 8.36 -15.64
CA ILE A 162 -7.84 7.28 -14.65
C ILE A 162 -8.90 6.21 -14.87
N ILE A 163 -10.17 6.60 -15.05
CA ILE A 163 -11.28 5.65 -15.29
C ILE A 163 -11.09 4.91 -16.62
N LEU A 164 -10.73 5.62 -17.69
CA LEU A 164 -10.51 5.03 -19.02
C LEU A 164 -9.33 4.04 -18.99
N LEU A 165 -8.19 4.42 -18.42
CA LEU A 165 -7.03 3.52 -18.32
C LEU A 165 -7.32 2.32 -17.41
N SER A 166 -8.14 2.51 -16.38
CA SER A 166 -8.60 1.44 -15.49
C SER A 166 -9.59 0.47 -16.15
N SER A 167 -10.25 0.85 -17.25
CA SER A 167 -11.17 -0.04 -17.96
C SER A 167 -10.43 -0.98 -18.93
N VAL A 168 -9.26 -0.58 -19.42
CA VAL A 168 -8.41 -1.38 -20.32
C VAL A 168 -7.55 -2.38 -19.55
N VAL A 169 -7.00 -1.95 -18.40
CA VAL A 169 -6.10 -2.76 -17.58
C VAL A 169 -6.58 -2.73 -16.14
N GLN A 170 -6.63 -3.90 -15.49
CA GLN A 170 -6.95 -3.99 -14.07
C GLN A 170 -5.88 -3.23 -13.25
N PRO A 171 -6.23 -2.13 -12.56
CA PRO A 171 -5.23 -1.33 -11.87
C PRO A 171 -4.60 -2.12 -10.72
N ASN A 172 -3.28 -2.18 -10.73
CA ASN A 172 -2.49 -2.58 -9.56
C ASN A 172 -1.86 -1.34 -8.91
N PHE A 173 -1.20 -1.55 -7.77
CA PHE A 173 -0.53 -0.49 -7.02
C PHE A 173 0.38 0.39 -7.90
N TRP A 174 1.24 -0.24 -8.70
CA TRP A 174 2.22 0.47 -9.54
C TRP A 174 1.57 1.26 -10.66
N TRP A 175 0.50 0.71 -11.26
CA TRP A 175 -0.22 1.37 -12.34
C TRP A 175 -0.93 2.63 -11.86
N LEU A 176 -1.62 2.54 -10.72
CA LEU A 176 -2.26 3.70 -10.08
C LEU A 176 -1.23 4.75 -9.69
N LEU A 177 -0.10 4.33 -9.14
CA LEU A 177 0.99 5.23 -8.76
C LEU A 177 1.55 5.97 -9.99
N ALA A 178 1.83 5.25 -11.08
CA ALA A 178 2.38 5.84 -12.30
C ALA A 178 1.44 6.89 -12.92
N ILE A 179 0.15 6.56 -13.06
CA ILE A 179 -0.84 7.48 -13.64
C ILE A 179 -1.00 8.71 -12.74
N THR A 180 -1.09 8.53 -11.42
CA THR A 180 -1.23 9.66 -10.49
C THR A 180 0.01 10.54 -10.44
N VAL A 181 1.22 9.97 -10.47
CA VAL A 181 2.47 10.75 -10.56
C VAL A 181 2.51 11.59 -11.84
N LEU A 182 2.13 11.01 -12.98
CA LEU A 182 2.15 11.64 -14.31
C LEU A 182 1.24 12.87 -14.42
N PHE A 183 0.22 12.99 -13.57
CA PHE A 183 -0.61 14.20 -13.46
C PHE A 183 -0.30 15.05 -12.21
N GLY A 184 0.25 14.47 -11.14
CA GLY A 184 0.47 15.15 -9.87
C GLY A 184 1.65 16.13 -9.85
N TRP A 185 2.70 15.87 -10.63
CA TRP A 185 3.94 16.67 -10.61
C TRP A 185 3.76 18.16 -10.98
N MET A 186 2.74 18.47 -11.79
CA MET A 186 2.51 19.82 -12.32
C MET A 186 2.25 20.87 -11.24
N SER A 187 1.64 20.48 -10.11
CA SER A 187 1.24 21.42 -9.05
C SER A 187 2.45 22.13 -8.43
N LEU A 188 3.58 21.44 -8.31
CA LEU A 188 4.80 21.99 -7.71
C LEU A 188 5.64 22.81 -8.68
N VAL A 189 5.47 22.60 -9.99
CA VAL A 189 6.26 23.29 -11.02
C VAL A 189 6.13 24.80 -10.89
N GLY A 190 4.90 25.31 -10.77
CA GLY A 190 4.63 26.75 -10.68
C GLY A 190 5.28 27.41 -9.47
N VAL A 191 5.23 26.75 -8.31
CA VAL A 191 5.81 27.24 -7.06
C VAL A 191 7.33 27.27 -7.15
N VAL A 192 7.95 26.17 -7.55
CA VAL A 192 9.41 26.05 -7.66
C VAL A 192 9.95 27.00 -8.73
N ARG A 193 9.27 27.09 -9.88
CA ARG A 193 9.60 28.04 -10.95
C ARG A 193 9.64 29.47 -10.43
N ALA A 194 8.62 29.91 -9.70
CA ALA A 194 8.57 31.27 -9.14
C ALA A 194 9.76 31.53 -8.20
N GLU A 195 10.11 30.54 -7.37
CA GLU A 195 11.24 30.66 -6.45
C GLU A 195 12.58 30.75 -7.19
N PHE A 196 12.80 29.97 -8.25
CA PHE A 196 14.02 30.05 -9.07
C PHE A 196 14.11 31.38 -9.85
N LEU A 197 12.99 31.86 -10.41
CA LEU A 197 12.94 33.16 -11.08
C LEU A 197 13.24 34.33 -10.12
N ARG A 198 12.83 34.22 -8.85
CA ARG A 198 13.17 35.18 -7.81
C ARG A 198 14.66 35.09 -7.44
N THR A 199 15.11 33.89 -7.12
CA THR A 199 16.43 33.65 -6.51
C THR A 199 17.57 33.97 -7.47
N ARG A 200 17.41 33.75 -8.78
CA ARG A 200 18.46 34.07 -9.76
C ARG A 200 18.87 35.55 -9.82
N ASN A 201 18.05 36.45 -9.26
CA ASN A 201 18.36 37.87 -9.20
C ASN A 201 19.08 38.29 -7.91
N PHE A 202 19.35 37.37 -6.98
CA PHE A 202 20.04 37.69 -5.75
C PHE A 202 21.53 37.95 -5.95
N ASP A 203 22.07 38.88 -5.17
CA ASP A 203 23.45 39.37 -5.31
C ASP A 203 24.49 38.27 -5.10
N TYR A 204 24.22 37.32 -4.20
CA TYR A 204 25.13 36.19 -3.98
C TYR A 204 25.19 35.22 -5.17
N ILE A 205 24.11 35.08 -5.95
CA ILE A 205 24.12 34.26 -7.17
C ILE A 205 24.90 34.99 -8.27
N ARG A 206 24.68 36.29 -8.42
CA ARG A 206 25.41 37.11 -9.39
C ARG A 206 26.91 37.15 -9.08
N ALA A 207 27.27 37.27 -7.81
CA ALA A 207 28.67 37.20 -7.36
C ALA A 207 29.28 35.82 -7.65
N ALA A 208 28.56 34.73 -7.38
CA ALA A 208 29.04 33.37 -7.68
C ALA A 208 29.21 33.09 -9.18
N GLN A 209 28.45 33.77 -10.06
CA GLN A 209 28.62 33.67 -11.51
C GLN A 209 29.79 34.51 -12.06
N ALA A 210 30.23 35.52 -11.31
CA ALA A 210 31.31 36.42 -11.71
C ALA A 210 32.70 35.96 -11.22
N LEU A 211 32.75 35.05 -10.26
CA LEU A 211 33.94 34.33 -9.80
C LEU A 211 34.28 33.16 -10.74
#